data_AF-A0A6J1QXC6-F1
#
_entry.id   AF-A0A6J1QXC6-F1
#
_cell.length_a   1.000
_cell.length_b   1.000
_cell.length_c   1.000
_cell.angle_alpha   90.00
_cell.angle_beta   90.00
_cell.angle_gamma   90.00
#
_symmetry.space_group_name_H-M   'P 1'
#
loop_
_entity.id
_entity.type
_entity.pdbx_description
1 polymer ?
#
loop_
_entity_poly.entity_id
_entity_poly.type
_entity_poly.pdbx_seq_one_letter_code
_entity_poly.pdbx_strand_id
1 'polypeptide(L)'
;MNTDQLKHKCGYCGRLFSFTNFIEHECFKHYVEDEDRICVDENYVVTICTAKTAEGPACKDTLDKLLIGAVKERRALYDYTIPASQRTNLRKNALWLEVSNLLGGALGPEEAKARWKYLRDNYAKARKKAKAYIPSGSAAKIRGLKKSKFRFYDLMTFLNDFLETRQ
;
A
#
# COMPACT_ATOMS: atom_id res chain seq x y z
N MET A 1 11.58 -27.51 23.03
CA MET A 1 12.38 -26.44 22.42
C MET A 1 11.51 -25.72 21.40
N ASN A 2 11.33 -24.41 21.57
CA ASN A 2 10.24 -23.59 21.00
C ASN A 2 10.24 -23.47 19.46
N THR A 3 9.09 -23.75 18.85
CA THR A 3 8.75 -23.60 17.43
C THR A 3 8.32 -22.17 17.06
N ASP A 4 9.16 -21.16 17.37
CA ASP A 4 8.75 -19.75 17.28
C ASP A 4 9.47 -18.92 16.19
N GLN A 5 10.16 -19.58 15.24
CA GLN A 5 11.05 -18.92 14.26
C GLN A 5 10.41 -18.52 12.91
N LEU A 6 9.19 -18.94 12.58
CA LEU A 6 8.50 -18.53 11.34
C LEU A 6 7.49 -17.40 11.59
N LYS A 7 7.98 -16.19 11.93
CA LYS A 7 7.10 -15.03 12.12
C LYS A 7 7.12 -14.01 10.99
N HIS A 8 8.13 -14.02 10.11
CA HIS A 8 8.30 -12.94 9.14
C HIS A 8 7.69 -13.28 7.79
N LYS A 9 6.92 -12.34 7.25
CA LYS A 9 6.26 -12.44 5.95
C LYS A 9 6.93 -11.51 4.95
N CYS A 10 7.30 -12.01 3.77
CA CYS A 10 7.83 -11.13 2.73
C CYS A 10 6.72 -10.21 2.22
N GLY A 11 6.94 -8.89 2.26
CA GLY A 11 6.00 -7.91 1.73
C GLY A 11 5.88 -7.90 0.20
N TYR A 12 6.75 -8.63 -0.50
CA TYR A 12 6.80 -8.68 -1.95
C TYR A 12 6.12 -9.91 -2.55
N CYS A 13 6.33 -11.10 -1.99
CA CYS A 13 5.72 -12.34 -2.48
C CYS A 13 4.75 -13.00 -1.48
N GLY A 14 4.64 -12.45 -0.26
CA GLY A 14 3.75 -12.97 0.77
C GLY A 14 4.18 -14.28 1.43
N ARG A 15 5.31 -14.87 1.03
CA ARG A 15 5.85 -16.10 1.63
C ARG A 15 6.41 -15.82 3.03
N LEU A 16 6.29 -16.81 3.92
CA LEU A 16 6.94 -16.77 5.22
C LEU A 16 8.41 -17.15 5.08
N PHE A 17 9.28 -16.52 5.87
CA PHE A 17 10.71 -16.78 5.84
C PHE A 17 11.35 -16.52 7.22
N SER A 18 12.56 -17.06 7.42
CA SER A 18 13.36 -16.77 8.62
C SER A 18 14.08 -15.44 8.48
N PHE A 19 13.97 -14.57 9.48
CA PHE A 19 14.65 -13.27 9.45
C PHE A 19 16.17 -13.40 9.54
N THR A 20 16.70 -14.50 10.08
CA THR A 20 18.15 -14.71 10.22
C THR A 20 18.87 -14.76 8.88
N ASN A 21 18.21 -15.25 7.82
CA ASN A 21 18.76 -15.40 6.48
C ASN A 21 17.85 -14.73 5.43
N PHE A 22 17.34 -13.54 5.73
CA PHE A 22 16.38 -12.89 4.85
C PHE A 22 16.94 -12.65 3.43
N ILE A 23 18.27 -12.51 3.27
CA ILE A 23 18.94 -12.31 1.98
C ILE A 23 18.81 -13.53 1.06
N GLU A 24 18.68 -14.74 1.59
CA GLU A 24 18.47 -15.97 0.80
C GLU A 24 17.09 -15.98 0.13
N HIS A 25 16.14 -15.22 0.66
CA HIS A 25 14.83 -15.12 0.08
C HIS A 25 14.90 -14.23 -1.17
N GLU A 26 14.45 -14.76 -2.31
CA GLU A 26 14.63 -14.18 -3.65
C GLU A 26 14.25 -12.69 -3.77
N CYS A 27 13.24 -12.23 -3.01
CA CYS A 27 12.85 -10.83 -3.00
C CYS A 27 13.81 -9.86 -2.28
N PHE A 28 14.83 -10.37 -1.59
CA PHE A 28 15.83 -9.60 -0.83
C PHE A 28 17.27 -9.92 -1.26
N LYS A 29 17.48 -10.75 -2.29
CA LYS A 29 18.83 -11.13 -2.78
C LYS A 29 19.71 -9.96 -3.25
N HIS A 30 19.08 -8.82 -3.54
CA HIS A 30 19.73 -7.60 -3.98
C HIS A 30 19.82 -6.54 -2.87
N TYR A 31 19.63 -6.94 -1.62
CA TYR A 31 19.81 -6.05 -0.47
C TYR A 31 21.25 -5.53 -0.41
N VAL A 32 21.39 -4.22 -0.31
CA VAL A 32 22.68 -3.54 -0.15
C VAL A 32 22.72 -2.85 1.21
N GLU A 33 23.57 -3.33 2.12
CA GLU A 33 23.58 -2.90 3.53
C GLU A 33 23.69 -1.37 3.74
N ASP A 34 24.43 -0.68 2.87
CA ASP A 34 24.65 0.79 2.94
C ASP A 34 23.60 1.63 2.17
N GLU A 35 22.72 1.00 1.40
CA GLU A 35 21.71 1.69 0.59
C GLU A 35 20.29 1.35 1.01
N ASP A 36 20.10 0.15 1.53
CA ASP A 36 18.81 -0.44 1.83
C ASP A 36 18.59 -0.51 3.33
N ARG A 37 17.40 -0.08 3.76
CA ARG A 37 16.94 -0.23 5.14
C ARG A 37 15.83 -1.26 5.21
N ILE A 38 15.99 -2.25 6.08
CA ILE A 38 14.94 -3.25 6.31
C ILE A 38 13.84 -2.64 7.20
N CYS A 39 12.62 -2.71 6.71
CA CYS A 39 11.42 -2.19 7.34
C CYS A 39 10.51 -3.38 7.69
N VAL A 40 10.35 -3.65 8.99
CA VAL A 40 9.43 -4.68 9.52
C VAL A 40 8.19 -4.01 10.11
N ASP A 41 6.99 -4.42 9.68
CA ASP A 41 5.72 -3.89 10.17
C ASP A 41 5.12 -4.69 11.34
N GLU A 42 3.99 -4.21 11.88
CA GLU A 42 3.28 -4.84 13.01
C GLU A 42 2.69 -6.22 12.71
N ASN A 43 2.57 -6.59 11.44
CA ASN A 43 2.16 -7.92 11.00
C ASN A 43 3.37 -8.78 10.63
N TYR A 44 4.57 -8.39 11.09
CA TYR A 44 5.85 -9.02 10.78
C TYR A 44 6.14 -9.08 9.27
N VAL A 45 5.57 -8.15 8.50
CA VAL A 45 5.83 -8.05 7.07
C VAL A 45 7.12 -7.27 6.87
N VAL A 46 8.05 -7.88 6.13
CA VAL A 46 9.39 -7.34 5.88
C VAL A 46 9.46 -6.77 4.46
N THR A 47 9.97 -5.54 4.37
CA THR A 47 10.17 -4.80 3.12
C THR A 47 11.52 -4.07 3.17
N ILE A 48 12.12 -3.79 2.01
CA ILE A 48 13.31 -2.95 1.86
C ILE A 48 12.89 -1.50 1.51
N CYS A 49 13.55 -0.53 2.14
CA CYS A 49 13.39 0.91 1.98
C CYS A 49 14.76 1.54 1.61
N THR A 50 14.96 2.03 0.38
CA THR A 50 16.24 2.65 -0.05
C THR A 50 16.43 4.04 0.57
N ALA A 51 17.64 4.34 1.07
CA ALA A 51 17.98 5.58 1.78
C ALA A 51 18.65 6.68 0.93
N LYS A 52 19.08 6.40 -0.32
CA LYS A 52 19.74 7.39 -1.18
C LYS A 52 18.75 8.05 -2.15
N THR A 53 18.68 9.37 -2.09
CA THR A 53 17.87 10.24 -2.95
C THR A 53 18.39 10.35 -4.39
N ALA A 54 17.44 10.61 -5.31
CA ALA A 54 17.58 11.09 -6.70
C ALA A 54 18.17 10.10 -7.73
N GLU A 55 17.27 9.57 -8.57
CA GLU A 55 17.56 8.85 -9.83
C GLU A 55 18.28 7.49 -9.69
N GLY A 56 17.58 6.53 -9.07
CA GLY A 56 17.94 5.10 -8.96
C GLY A 56 16.72 4.30 -8.49
N PRO A 57 16.67 2.96 -8.69
CA PRO A 57 15.49 2.21 -9.10
C PRO A 57 14.29 2.50 -8.19
N ALA A 58 13.18 2.93 -8.78
CA ALA A 58 11.98 3.38 -8.08
C ALA A 58 11.64 2.43 -6.92
N CYS A 59 11.93 2.85 -5.69
CA CYS A 59 11.53 2.09 -4.52
C CYS A 59 10.01 1.86 -4.65
N LYS A 60 9.52 0.66 -4.31
CA LYS A 60 8.09 0.34 -4.50
C LYS A 60 7.17 1.36 -3.84
N ASP A 61 7.66 2.08 -2.82
CA ASP A 61 6.97 3.23 -2.23
C ASP A 61 6.79 4.42 -3.20
N THR A 62 7.80 4.76 -4.00
CA THR A 62 7.68 5.77 -5.07
C THR A 62 6.71 5.29 -6.14
N LEU A 63 6.79 4.02 -6.54
CA LEU A 63 5.86 3.43 -7.50
C LEU A 63 4.41 3.43 -6.97
N ASP A 64 4.21 3.12 -5.69
CA ASP A 64 2.92 3.16 -5.03
C ASP A 64 2.38 4.58 -4.92
N LYS A 65 3.22 5.57 -4.59
CA LYS A 65 2.84 6.99 -4.59
C LYS A 65 2.39 7.44 -5.98
N LEU A 66 3.13 7.07 -7.02
CA LEU A 66 2.79 7.37 -8.41
C LEU A 66 1.48 6.68 -8.81
N LEU A 67 1.31 5.40 -8.44
CA LEU A 67 0.08 4.65 -8.70
C LEU A 67 -1.13 5.31 -8.00
N ILE A 68 -0.99 5.69 -6.73
CA ILE A 68 -2.05 6.38 -5.97
C ILE A 68 -2.39 7.70 -6.66
N GLY A 69 -1.39 8.49 -7.06
CA GLY A 69 -1.60 9.73 -7.79
C GLY A 69 -2.32 9.52 -9.12
N ALA A 70 -1.88 8.56 -9.93
CA ALA A 70 -2.47 8.26 -11.23
C ALA A 70 -3.92 7.76 -11.12
N VAL A 71 -4.24 6.98 -10.08
CA VAL A 71 -5.61 6.52 -9.82
C VAL A 71 -6.47 7.65 -9.27
N LYS A 72 -5.94 8.54 -8.41
CA LYS A 72 -6.65 9.70 -7.86
C LYS A 72 -7.19 10.62 -8.96
N GLU A 73 -6.41 10.87 -10.00
CA GLU A 73 -6.84 11.67 -11.15
C GLU A 73 -7.94 10.99 -11.99
N ARG A 74 -8.14 9.67 -11.83
CA ARG A 74 -9.07 8.85 -12.62
C ARG A 74 -10.23 8.37 -11.77
N ARG A 75 -11.14 9.28 -11.44
CA ARG A 75 -12.35 9.01 -10.62
C ARG A 75 -13.08 7.74 -11.02
N ALA A 76 -13.22 7.45 -12.31
CA ALA A 76 -13.92 6.26 -12.80
C ALA A 76 -13.37 4.90 -12.32
N LEU A 77 -12.17 4.87 -11.75
CA LEU A 77 -11.56 3.67 -11.16
C LEU A 77 -12.03 3.38 -9.73
N TYR A 78 -12.51 4.37 -8.99
CA TYR A 78 -12.84 4.22 -7.56
C TYR A 78 -14.17 4.86 -7.14
N ASP A 79 -14.62 5.86 -7.88
CA ASP A 79 -15.84 6.61 -7.65
C ASP A 79 -17.03 5.83 -8.23
N TYR A 80 -18.00 5.47 -7.38
CA TYR A 80 -19.22 4.80 -7.81
C TYR A 80 -20.35 5.78 -8.16
N THR A 81 -20.23 7.07 -7.83
CA THR A 81 -21.24 8.10 -8.10
C THR A 81 -21.23 8.56 -9.55
N ILE A 82 -20.18 8.22 -10.31
CA ILE A 82 -20.15 8.52 -11.74
C ILE A 82 -21.18 7.67 -12.52
N PRO A 83 -21.72 8.20 -13.63
CA PRO A 83 -22.76 7.51 -14.42
C PRO A 83 -22.35 6.08 -14.81
N ALA A 84 -23.32 5.16 -14.87
CA ALA A 84 -23.06 3.75 -15.23
C ALA A 84 -22.39 3.61 -16.61
N SER A 85 -22.73 4.50 -17.56
CA SER A 85 -22.11 4.58 -18.89
C SER A 85 -20.60 4.87 -18.84
N GLN A 86 -20.10 5.48 -17.76
CA GLN A 86 -18.68 5.76 -17.53
C GLN A 86 -17.98 4.67 -16.71
N ARG A 87 -18.73 3.69 -16.17
CA ARG A 87 -18.21 2.58 -15.34
C ARG A 87 -18.05 1.26 -16.08
N THR A 88 -18.15 1.27 -17.41
CA THR A 88 -18.03 0.05 -18.23
C THR A 88 -16.64 -0.58 -18.10
N ASN A 89 -16.57 -1.91 -18.24
CA ASN A 89 -15.29 -2.63 -18.17
C ASN A 89 -14.32 -2.16 -19.24
N LEU A 90 -14.81 -1.84 -20.44
CA LEU A 90 -13.99 -1.30 -21.52
C LEU A 90 -13.30 0.01 -21.11
N ARG A 91 -14.04 0.95 -20.52
CA ARG A 91 -13.49 2.22 -20.03
C ARG A 91 -12.52 2.02 -18.89
N LYS A 92 -12.83 1.13 -17.94
CA LYS A 92 -11.91 0.82 -16.84
C LYS A 92 -10.62 0.21 -17.36
N ASN A 93 -10.68 -0.71 -18.30
CA ASN A 93 -9.49 -1.33 -18.90
C ASN A 93 -8.62 -0.29 -19.62
N ALA A 94 -9.22 0.63 -20.37
CA ALA A 94 -8.50 1.76 -20.97
C ALA A 94 -7.80 2.63 -19.92
N LEU A 95 -8.51 2.98 -18.84
CA LEU A 95 -7.93 3.78 -17.74
C LEU A 95 -6.78 3.06 -17.03
N TRP A 96 -6.85 1.73 -16.84
CA TRP A 96 -5.74 0.97 -16.28
C TRP A 96 -4.54 0.88 -17.22
N LEU A 97 -4.77 0.85 -18.53
CA LEU A 97 -3.71 0.95 -19.51
C LEU A 97 -3.04 2.33 -19.47
N GLU A 98 -3.81 3.41 -19.36
CA GLU A 98 -3.23 4.75 -19.17
C GLU A 98 -2.41 4.86 -17.88
N VAL A 99 -2.89 4.28 -16.77
CA VAL A 99 -2.13 4.23 -15.52
C VAL A 99 -0.82 3.48 -15.70
N SER A 100 -0.85 2.32 -16.36
CA SER A 100 0.36 1.55 -16.72
C SER A 100 1.34 2.39 -17.54
N ASN A 101 0.86 3.13 -18.53
CA ASN A 101 1.69 3.99 -19.37
C ASN A 101 2.30 5.16 -18.59
N LEU A 102 1.55 5.79 -17.68
CA LEU A 102 2.07 6.86 -16.82
C LEU A 102 3.14 6.37 -15.84
N LEU A 103 3.08 5.10 -15.44
CA LEU A 103 4.10 4.45 -14.62
C LEU A 103 5.31 4.00 -15.44
N GLY A 104 5.43 4.42 -16.70
CA GLY A 104 6.53 4.06 -17.59
C GLY A 104 6.55 2.56 -17.93
N GLY A 105 5.40 1.87 -17.84
CA GLY A 105 5.32 0.42 -18.03
C GLY A 105 5.92 -0.40 -16.87
N ALA A 106 6.29 0.24 -15.74
CA ALA A 106 6.84 -0.46 -14.58
C ALA A 106 5.84 -1.42 -13.91
N LEU A 107 4.54 -1.22 -14.13
CA LEU A 107 3.47 -2.15 -13.79
C LEU A 107 2.53 -2.28 -14.98
N GLY A 108 2.28 -3.50 -15.44
CA GLY A 108 1.24 -3.76 -16.41
C GLY A 108 -0.16 -3.42 -15.86
N PRO A 109 -1.19 -3.29 -16.71
CA PRO A 109 -2.53 -2.89 -16.28
C PRO A 109 -3.13 -3.81 -15.20
N GLU A 110 -2.91 -5.13 -15.31
CA GLU A 110 -3.38 -6.10 -14.32
C GLU A 110 -2.58 -6.06 -13.01
N GLU A 111 -1.28 -5.79 -13.09
CA GLU A 111 -0.42 -5.64 -11.92
C GLU A 111 -0.76 -4.34 -11.17
N ALA A 112 -1.02 -3.25 -11.89
CA ALA A 112 -1.49 -1.98 -11.34
C ALA A 112 -2.85 -2.15 -10.64
N LYS A 113 -3.79 -2.90 -11.24
CA LYS A 113 -5.07 -3.28 -10.60
C LYS A 113 -4.85 -4.04 -9.30
N ALA A 114 -4.01 -5.08 -9.33
CA ALA A 114 -3.71 -5.91 -8.16
C ALA A 114 -3.04 -5.09 -7.04
N ARG A 115 -2.09 -4.22 -7.39
CA ARG A 115 -1.40 -3.35 -6.45
C ARG A 115 -2.33 -2.30 -5.85
N TRP A 116 -3.18 -1.68 -6.67
CA TRP A 116 -4.20 -0.75 -6.20
C TRP A 116 -5.18 -1.42 -5.23
N LYS A 117 -5.62 -2.65 -5.52
CA LYS A 117 -6.47 -3.42 -4.61
C LYS A 117 -5.80 -3.61 -3.24
N TYR A 118 -4.53 -4.03 -3.22
CA TYR A 118 -3.76 -4.14 -1.98
C TYR A 118 -3.71 -2.81 -1.21
N LEU A 119 -3.39 -1.70 -1.88
CA LEU A 119 -3.31 -0.37 -1.25
C LEU A 119 -4.66 0.05 -0.66
N ARG A 120 -5.75 -0.13 -1.42
CA ARG A 120 -7.12 0.18 -0.99
C ARG A 120 -7.55 -0.66 0.22
N ASP A 121 -7.24 -1.95 0.22
CA ASP A 121 -7.59 -2.85 1.33
C ASP A 121 -6.83 -2.47 2.61
N ASN A 122 -5.54 -2.11 2.51
CA ASN A 122 -4.76 -1.61 3.64
C ASN A 122 -5.28 -0.26 4.15
N TYR A 123 -5.64 0.65 3.24
CA TYR A 123 -6.24 1.92 3.60
C TYR A 123 -7.58 1.74 4.34
N ALA A 124 -8.46 0.84 3.86
CA ALA A 124 -9.73 0.54 4.51
C ALA A 124 -9.54 0.01 5.95
N LYS A 125 -8.58 -0.90 6.16
CA LYS A 125 -8.21 -1.40 7.50
C LYS A 125 -7.68 -0.28 8.40
N ALA A 126 -6.77 0.54 7.87
CA ALA A 126 -6.19 1.67 8.58
C ALA A 126 -7.27 2.69 9.00
N ARG A 127 -8.21 2.99 8.09
CA ARG A 127 -9.35 3.87 8.34
C ARG A 127 -10.29 3.31 9.41
N LYS A 128 -10.60 2.01 9.36
CA LYS A 128 -11.41 1.35 10.40
C LYS A 128 -10.75 1.46 11.78
N LYS A 129 -9.43 1.23 11.87
CA LYS A 129 -8.67 1.40 13.12
C LYS A 129 -8.68 2.85 13.61
N ALA A 130 -8.50 3.82 12.71
CA ALA A 130 -8.56 5.24 13.04
C ALA A 130 -9.93 5.68 13.55
N LYS A 131 -11.02 5.17 12.97
CA LYS A 131 -12.41 5.47 13.39
C LYS A 131 -12.84 4.73 14.66
N ALA A 132 -12.39 3.49 14.86
CA ALA A 132 -12.76 2.68 16.02
C ALA A 132 -12.08 3.13 17.33
N TYR A 133 -11.06 4.00 17.24
CA TYR A 133 -10.39 4.54 18.41
C TYR A 133 -11.24 5.63 19.07
N ILE A 134 -12.06 5.24 20.05
CA ILE A 134 -12.75 6.14 20.98
C ILE A 134 -12.08 5.96 22.35
N PRO A 135 -11.35 6.95 22.89
CA PRO A 135 -10.82 6.86 24.25
C PRO A 135 -11.98 6.94 25.25
N SER A 136 -12.40 5.83 25.85
CA SER A 136 -13.31 5.86 26.99
C SER A 136 -12.52 6.04 28.28
N GLY A 137 -12.51 7.27 28.81
CA GLY A 137 -11.89 7.58 30.09
C GLY A 137 -11.71 9.08 30.29
N SER A 138 -12.14 9.58 31.45
CA SER A 138 -12.05 10.99 31.86
C SER A 138 -10.61 11.53 31.97
N ALA A 139 -9.61 10.67 31.92
CA ALA A 139 -8.18 11.02 31.87
C ALA A 139 -7.60 11.14 30.44
N ALA A 140 -8.42 10.96 29.39
CA ALA A 140 -7.99 11.10 28.00
C ALA A 140 -7.86 12.58 27.60
N LYS A 141 -6.98 13.33 28.27
CA LYS A 141 -6.47 14.60 27.76
C LYS A 141 -5.91 14.35 26.36
N ILE A 142 -6.60 14.89 25.35
CA ILE A 142 -6.12 15.31 24.01
C ILE A 142 -4.76 14.70 23.65
N ARG A 143 -4.69 13.38 23.51
CA ARG A 143 -3.52 12.71 22.93
C ARG A 143 -3.90 12.43 21.50
N GLY A 144 -3.41 13.32 20.64
CA GLY A 144 -3.85 13.54 19.27
C GLY A 144 -4.24 12.27 18.54
N LEU A 145 -5.31 12.40 17.76
CA LEU A 145 -5.77 11.45 16.75
C LEU A 145 -4.55 10.69 16.20
N LYS A 146 -4.35 9.44 16.64
CA LYS A 146 -3.13 8.70 16.32
C LYS A 146 -3.05 8.64 14.80
N LYS A 147 -2.09 9.37 14.21
CA LYS A 147 -1.84 9.35 12.77
C LYS A 147 -1.71 7.88 12.37
N SER A 148 -2.48 7.48 11.36
CA SER A 148 -2.47 6.10 10.89
C SER A 148 -1.03 5.67 10.58
N LYS A 149 -0.63 4.47 11.03
CA LYS A 149 0.68 3.90 10.69
C LYS A 149 0.78 3.46 9.22
N PHE A 150 -0.33 3.51 8.48
CA PHE A 150 -0.30 3.26 7.04
C PHE A 150 0.37 4.45 6.33
N ARG A 151 1.55 4.20 5.76
CA ARG A 151 2.43 5.24 5.18
C ARG A 151 1.80 6.07 4.04
N PHE A 152 0.75 5.57 3.39
CA PHE A 152 0.02 6.28 2.34
C PHE A 152 -1.36 6.78 2.77
N TYR A 153 -1.64 6.80 4.08
CA TYR A 153 -2.96 7.15 4.60
C TYR A 153 -3.41 8.53 4.12
N ASP A 154 -2.57 9.54 4.28
CA ASP A 154 -2.87 10.92 3.89
C ASP A 154 -3.12 11.04 2.37
N LEU A 155 -2.32 10.34 1.56
CA LEU A 155 -2.46 10.33 0.09
C LEU A 155 -3.76 9.66 -0.38
N MET A 156 -4.33 8.74 0.41
CA MET A 156 -5.53 7.98 0.07
C MET A 156 -6.80 8.51 0.74
N THR A 157 -6.72 9.63 1.46
CA THR A 157 -7.87 10.29 2.11
C THR A 157 -9.00 10.66 1.16
N PHE A 158 -8.71 10.89 -0.13
CA PHE A 158 -9.72 11.14 -1.16
C PHE A 158 -10.72 9.98 -1.33
N LEU A 159 -10.40 8.78 -0.85
CA LEU A 159 -11.30 7.63 -0.86
C LEU A 159 -12.33 7.67 0.27
N ASN A 160 -12.23 8.59 1.24
CA ASN A 160 -13.12 8.63 2.40
C ASN A 160 -14.60 8.63 2.02
N ASP A 161 -14.94 9.44 1.02
CA ASP A 161 -16.32 9.64 0.57
C ASP A 161 -16.84 8.45 -0.24
N PHE A 162 -15.94 7.58 -0.72
CA PHE A 162 -16.27 6.47 -1.63
C PHE A 162 -16.18 5.07 -0.98
N LEU A 163 -15.78 5.00 0.29
CA LEU A 163 -15.59 3.74 1.02
C LEU A 163 -16.71 3.40 2.01
N GLU A 164 -17.66 4.29 2.26
CA GLU A 164 -18.73 4.10 3.25
C GLU A 164 -19.95 3.33 2.73
N THR A 165 -19.98 3.03 1.45
CA THR A 165 -21.16 2.54 0.72
C THR A 165 -20.97 1.06 0.40
N ARG A 166 -20.97 0.27 1.46
CA ARG A 166 -21.41 -1.13 1.44
C ARG A 166 -22.28 -1.32 2.68
N GLN A 167 -23.53 -0.86 2.57
CA GLN A 167 -24.64 -1.48 3.29
C GLN A 167 -25.17 -2.60 2.42
#